data_AF-A0A4Q3D7B0-F1
#
_entry.id   AF-A0A4Q3D7B0-F1
#
_cell.length_a   1.000
_cell.length_b   1.000
_cell.length_c   1.000
_cell.angle_alpha   90.00
_cell.angle_beta   90.00
_cell.angle_gamma   90.00
#
_symmetry.space_group_name_H-M   'P 1'
#
loop_
_entity.id
_entity.type
_entity.pdbx_description
1 polymer ?
#
loop_
_entity_poly.entity_id
_entity_poly.type
_entity_poly.pdbx_seq_one_letter_code
_entity_poly.pdbx_strand_id
1 'polypeptide(L)'
;HEPMDRAQQEWKRYGKGEWNYEHNGEVLRDFWRKGIKNMGSAETIVTVGMRGDGDMPMGEGSNIKLLEKIVADQRQIISEETKKKPAETPQMWALYKEVQDYYDKGMRVPDDVTLLLCDDNWGNIRKLPKLGEKKRAGGYGIYYHFDYVGGPRNYKWINTNPISKTWEQMHLANEYGANQVWIVNVGDLKPMEFPISFFLDYAWNPKKIGADQIQQYTEDWAAKQFGPEHAKEIADIISEYSKYNGRRKPELLDQNTYSLTNYNEFEKVVSDYNQLKTKAENLKAKLPANEQDAYYELVLHPVLASANLNEMYFEAAKNKYYVTIKNGTAANAAADKVKALYDKDQQISNYYNDTLANG
;
A
#
# COMPACT_ATOMS: atom_id res chain seq x y z
N HIS A 1 -0.32 13.95 -8.06
CA HIS A 1 0.15 14.44 -9.37
C HIS A 1 -1.05 14.66 -10.32
N GLU A 2 -2.25 14.83 -9.77
CA GLU A 2 -3.51 15.05 -10.50
C GLU A 2 -4.20 16.27 -9.89
N PRO A 3 -3.70 17.48 -10.19
CA PRO A 3 -4.16 18.69 -9.52
C PRO A 3 -5.49 19.19 -10.11
N MET A 4 -6.22 19.96 -9.31
CA MET A 4 -7.37 20.77 -9.73
C MET A 4 -8.56 19.97 -10.25
N ASP A 5 -8.83 18.82 -9.63
CA ASP A 5 -9.94 17.91 -9.97
C ASP A 5 -9.88 17.44 -11.43
N ARG A 6 -8.69 17.00 -11.84
CA ARG A 6 -8.41 16.48 -13.19
C ARG A 6 -7.61 15.19 -13.09
N ALA A 7 -8.15 14.10 -13.62
CA ALA A 7 -7.40 12.85 -13.70
C ALA A 7 -6.28 12.95 -14.75
N GLN A 8 -5.16 12.24 -14.55
CA GLN A 8 -4.02 12.27 -15.47
C GLN A 8 -4.43 11.85 -16.90
N GLN A 9 -5.34 10.87 -17.01
CA GLN A 9 -5.84 10.41 -18.31
C GLN A 9 -6.61 11.48 -19.08
N GLU A 10 -7.18 12.48 -18.39
CA GLU A 10 -7.82 13.61 -19.06
C GLU A 10 -6.81 14.52 -19.76
N TRP A 11 -5.60 14.66 -19.20
CA TRP A 11 -4.53 15.38 -19.90
C TRP A 11 -4.10 14.61 -21.16
N LYS A 12 -3.97 13.29 -21.07
CA LYS A 12 -3.63 12.44 -22.24
C LYS A 12 -4.69 12.52 -23.36
N ARG A 13 -5.97 12.61 -22.99
CA ARG A 13 -7.09 12.63 -23.96
C ARG A 13 -7.39 14.02 -24.51
N TYR A 14 -7.30 15.05 -23.66
CA TYR A 14 -7.83 16.39 -23.97
C TYR A 14 -6.82 17.52 -23.79
N GLY A 15 -5.67 17.24 -23.18
CA GLY A 15 -4.56 18.18 -23.02
C GLY A 15 -3.94 18.54 -24.36
N LYS A 16 -3.23 19.68 -24.38
CA LYS A 16 -2.52 20.17 -25.57
C LYS A 16 -1.15 20.67 -25.15
N GLY A 17 -0.11 20.29 -25.90
CA GLY A 17 1.27 20.65 -25.57
C GLY A 17 1.84 19.88 -24.38
N GLU A 18 2.99 20.33 -23.90
CA GLU A 18 3.74 19.67 -22.82
C GLU A 18 3.09 19.90 -21.45
N TRP A 19 3.22 18.94 -20.54
CA TRP A 19 2.90 19.14 -19.12
C TRP A 19 4.03 19.92 -18.43
N ASN A 20 4.17 21.19 -18.82
CA ASN A 20 5.22 22.09 -18.34
C ASN A 20 4.63 23.49 -18.11
N TYR A 21 4.65 23.97 -16.86
CA TYR A 21 4.02 25.25 -16.53
C TYR A 21 4.78 26.48 -17.03
N GLU A 22 6.09 26.38 -17.24
CA GLU A 22 6.91 27.47 -17.76
C GLU A 22 6.62 27.72 -19.25
N HIS A 23 6.47 26.64 -20.02
CA HIS A 23 6.26 26.73 -21.47
C HIS A 23 4.80 26.64 -21.91
N ASN A 24 3.91 26.08 -21.08
CA ASN A 24 2.53 25.77 -21.45
C ASN A 24 1.50 26.20 -20.37
N GLY A 25 1.85 27.21 -19.56
CA GLY A 25 1.05 27.62 -18.40
C GLY A 25 -0.37 28.08 -18.72
N GLU A 26 -0.62 28.73 -19.86
CA GLU A 26 -1.98 29.15 -20.26
C GLU A 26 -2.91 27.95 -20.47
N VAL A 27 -2.45 26.95 -21.24
CA VAL A 27 -3.23 25.74 -21.52
C VAL A 27 -3.48 24.96 -20.23
N LEU A 28 -2.50 24.88 -19.34
CA LEU A 28 -2.65 24.21 -18.05
C LEU A 28 -3.66 24.92 -17.14
N ARG A 29 -3.65 26.26 -17.09
CA ARG A 29 -4.65 27.03 -16.34
C ARG A 29 -6.06 26.82 -16.89
N ASP A 30 -6.25 26.83 -18.20
CA ASP A 30 -7.55 26.56 -18.82
C ASP A 30 -8.04 25.13 -18.56
N PHE A 31 -7.11 24.17 -18.57
CA PHE A 31 -7.39 22.78 -18.23
C PHE A 31 -7.83 22.62 -16.77
N TRP A 32 -7.12 23.24 -15.82
CA TRP A 32 -7.47 23.24 -14.40
C TRP A 32 -8.78 23.98 -14.11
N ARG A 33 -9.03 25.11 -14.77
CA ARG A 33 -10.29 25.86 -14.63
C ARG A 33 -11.49 25.01 -14.98
N LYS A 34 -11.40 24.20 -16.03
CA LYS A 34 -12.47 23.24 -16.39
C LYS A 34 -12.70 22.19 -15.31
N GLY A 35 -11.65 21.74 -14.62
CA GLY A 35 -11.77 20.80 -13.50
C GLY A 35 -12.62 21.38 -12.37
N ILE A 36 -12.22 22.55 -11.86
CA ILE A 36 -12.97 23.23 -10.79
C ILE A 36 -14.38 23.60 -11.22
N LYS A 37 -14.59 24.00 -12.48
CA LYS A 37 -15.94 24.27 -13.00
C LYS A 37 -16.80 23.00 -13.01
N ASN A 38 -16.24 21.85 -13.39
CA ASN A 38 -16.94 20.57 -13.44
C ASN A 38 -17.19 19.98 -12.05
N MET A 39 -16.29 20.23 -11.09
CA MET A 39 -16.46 19.89 -9.66
C MET A 39 -17.78 20.44 -9.11
N GLY A 40 -18.17 21.65 -9.54
CA GLY A 40 -19.45 22.27 -9.20
C GLY A 40 -19.62 22.43 -7.69
N SER A 41 -20.55 21.66 -7.11
CA SER A 41 -20.86 21.69 -5.67
C SER A 41 -20.52 20.39 -4.94
N ALA A 42 -19.81 19.47 -5.60
CA ALA A 42 -19.37 18.22 -4.98
C ALA A 42 -18.44 18.50 -3.79
N GLU A 43 -18.57 17.68 -2.75
CA GLU A 43 -17.66 17.72 -1.60
C GLU A 43 -16.33 17.09 -2.00
N THR A 44 -15.35 17.94 -2.33
CA THR A 44 -14.06 17.53 -2.86
C THR A 44 -12.92 18.20 -2.10
N ILE A 45 -11.86 17.44 -1.81
CA ILE A 45 -10.57 17.99 -1.38
C ILE A 45 -9.73 18.21 -2.63
N VAL A 46 -9.60 19.48 -3.04
CA VAL A 46 -8.90 19.84 -4.27
C VAL A 46 -7.39 19.65 -4.10
N THR A 47 -6.80 18.77 -4.91
CA THR A 47 -5.34 18.62 -4.96
C THR A 47 -4.72 19.86 -5.61
N VAL A 48 -3.79 20.50 -4.92
CA VAL A 48 -3.02 21.66 -5.41
C VAL A 48 -1.53 21.33 -5.53
N GLY A 49 -0.78 22.22 -6.18
CA GLY A 49 0.59 22.00 -6.61
C GLY A 49 0.66 21.30 -7.97
N MET A 50 1.87 20.94 -8.39
CA MET A 50 2.11 20.23 -9.65
C MET A 50 3.37 19.38 -9.49
N ARG A 51 3.36 18.19 -10.07
CA ARG A 51 4.55 17.36 -10.31
C ARG A 51 4.63 17.09 -11.81
N GLY A 52 5.75 16.55 -12.29
CA GLY A 52 5.90 16.17 -13.69
C GLY A 52 4.86 15.12 -14.11
N ASP A 53 4.71 14.92 -15.42
CA ASP A 53 3.73 13.97 -15.95
C ASP A 53 4.08 12.54 -15.53
N GLY A 54 3.10 11.79 -15.03
CA GLY A 54 3.25 10.36 -14.72
C GLY A 54 4.23 10.01 -13.60
N ASP A 55 4.11 10.67 -12.44
CA ASP A 55 4.94 10.45 -11.24
C ASP A 55 6.43 10.86 -11.38
N MET A 56 6.74 11.70 -12.37
CA MET A 56 8.08 12.25 -12.61
C MET A 56 8.30 13.60 -11.86
N PRO A 57 9.55 13.96 -11.53
CA PRO A 57 9.85 15.29 -10.98
C PRO A 57 9.63 16.40 -12.02
N MET A 58 9.38 17.64 -11.57
CA MET A 58 9.56 18.82 -12.42
C MET A 58 11.05 19.11 -12.56
N GLY A 59 11.51 19.62 -13.72
CA GLY A 59 12.93 19.70 -14.10
C GLY A 59 13.91 20.30 -13.05
N GLU A 60 15.21 20.07 -13.22
CA GLU A 60 16.22 20.49 -12.23
C GLU A 60 16.42 22.02 -12.19
N GLY A 61 16.40 22.62 -10.99
CA GLY A 61 17.14 23.87 -10.71
C GLY A 61 16.36 25.11 -10.23
N SER A 62 15.02 25.19 -10.34
CA SER A 62 14.27 26.42 -9.97
C SER A 62 12.86 26.19 -9.40
N ASN A 63 12.56 24.99 -8.91
CA ASN A 63 11.18 24.55 -8.68
C ASN A 63 10.39 25.26 -7.57
N ILE A 64 11.02 25.90 -6.58
CA ILE A 64 10.28 26.53 -5.46
C ILE A 64 9.43 27.71 -5.94
N LYS A 65 10.05 28.70 -6.62
CA LYS A 65 9.32 29.89 -7.11
C LYS A 65 8.24 29.53 -8.13
N LEU A 66 8.53 28.54 -8.98
CA LEU A 66 7.57 28.04 -9.96
C LEU A 66 6.37 27.38 -9.26
N LEU A 67 6.61 26.53 -8.25
CA LEU A 67 5.56 25.90 -7.46
C LEU A 67 4.71 26.92 -6.70
N GLU A 68 5.33 27.93 -6.10
CA GLU A 68 4.61 29.03 -5.44
C GLU A 68 3.70 29.77 -6.42
N LYS A 69 4.19 30.06 -7.63
CA LYS A 69 3.39 30.65 -8.71
C LYS A 69 2.24 29.73 -9.13
N ILE A 70 2.50 28.44 -9.34
CA ILE A 70 1.48 27.45 -9.71
C ILE A 70 0.36 27.41 -8.67
N VAL A 71 0.70 27.32 -7.39
CA VAL A 71 -0.28 27.28 -6.30
C VAL A 71 -1.06 28.60 -6.21
N ALA A 72 -0.40 29.75 -6.41
CA ALA A 72 -1.09 31.04 -6.45
C ALA A 72 -2.12 31.11 -7.59
N ASP A 73 -1.73 30.71 -8.80
CA ASP A 73 -2.60 30.70 -9.98
C ASP A 73 -3.76 29.71 -9.82
N GLN A 74 -3.50 28.52 -9.24
CA GLN A 74 -4.53 27.54 -8.90
C GLN A 74 -5.54 28.08 -7.88
N ARG A 75 -5.09 28.79 -6.84
CA ARG A 75 -5.98 29.40 -5.85
C ARG A 75 -6.83 30.53 -6.44
N GLN A 76 -6.28 31.29 -7.37
CA GLN A 76 -7.06 32.27 -8.13
C GLN A 76 -8.17 31.58 -8.92
N ILE A 77 -7.86 30.50 -9.64
CA ILE A 77 -8.87 29.70 -10.36
C ILE A 77 -9.96 29.19 -9.41
N ILE A 78 -9.59 28.65 -8.25
CA ILE A 78 -10.57 28.20 -7.24
C ILE A 78 -11.48 29.34 -6.83
N SER A 79 -10.94 30.51 -6.51
CA SER A 79 -11.75 31.66 -6.10
C SER A 79 -12.71 32.12 -7.20
N GLU A 80 -12.23 32.17 -8.44
CA GLU A 80 -12.99 32.64 -9.58
C GLU A 80 -14.12 31.70 -9.97
N GLU A 81 -13.90 30.38 -9.95
CA GLU A 81 -14.93 29.40 -10.33
C GLU A 81 -15.91 29.12 -9.19
N THR A 82 -15.44 29.02 -7.95
CA THR A 82 -16.31 28.73 -6.79
C THR A 82 -17.04 29.96 -6.24
N LYS A 83 -16.58 31.17 -6.59
CA LYS A 83 -17.05 32.45 -6.04
C LYS A 83 -16.89 32.58 -4.51
N LYS A 84 -16.01 31.77 -3.91
CA LYS A 84 -15.67 31.80 -2.49
C LYS A 84 -14.22 32.24 -2.29
N LYS A 85 -13.82 32.52 -1.05
CA LYS A 85 -12.39 32.63 -0.74
C LYS A 85 -11.75 31.25 -0.93
N PRO A 86 -10.51 31.17 -1.44
CA PRO A 86 -9.84 29.88 -1.60
C PRO A 86 -9.82 29.04 -0.31
N ALA A 87 -9.64 29.68 0.86
CA ALA A 87 -9.62 28.99 2.16
C ALA A 87 -10.96 28.34 2.56
N GLU A 88 -12.06 28.64 1.86
CA GLU A 88 -13.37 28.00 2.07
C GLU A 88 -13.55 26.74 1.19
N THR A 89 -12.59 26.45 0.31
CA THR A 89 -12.56 25.22 -0.50
C THR A 89 -11.46 24.30 0.05
N PRO A 90 -11.80 23.10 0.57
CA PRO A 90 -10.81 22.15 1.07
C PRO A 90 -9.74 21.86 0.02
N GLN A 91 -8.48 22.02 0.41
CA GLN A 91 -7.33 21.84 -0.47
C GLN A 91 -6.27 20.98 0.20
N MET A 92 -5.57 20.21 -0.60
CA MET A 92 -4.51 19.34 -0.13
C MET A 92 -3.30 19.40 -1.06
N TRP A 93 -2.11 19.46 -0.48
CA TRP A 93 -0.86 19.33 -1.23
C TRP A 93 -0.03 18.17 -0.69
N ALA A 94 0.21 17.18 -1.56
CA ALA A 94 1.09 16.05 -1.27
C ALA A 94 2.56 16.45 -1.34
N LEU A 95 3.25 16.35 -0.20
CA LEU A 95 4.71 16.48 -0.09
C LEU A 95 5.37 15.14 -0.39
N TYR A 96 5.19 14.66 -1.63
CA TYR A 96 5.61 13.33 -2.04
C TYR A 96 6.95 13.35 -2.77
N LYS A 97 7.84 12.40 -2.45
CA LYS A 97 9.19 12.25 -3.02
C LYS A 97 9.99 13.57 -2.95
N GLU A 98 10.36 14.15 -4.09
CA GLU A 98 11.21 15.34 -4.20
C GLU A 98 10.55 16.62 -3.67
N VAL A 99 9.21 16.66 -3.60
CA VAL A 99 8.48 17.84 -3.11
C VAL A 99 8.72 18.07 -1.62
N GLN A 100 8.98 17.00 -0.87
CA GLN A 100 9.38 17.10 0.54
C GLN A 100 10.68 17.91 0.69
N ASP A 101 11.67 17.69 -0.19
CA ASP A 101 12.95 18.40 -0.14
C ASP A 101 12.78 19.90 -0.41
N TYR A 102 11.80 20.29 -1.25
CA TYR A 102 11.49 21.69 -1.49
C TYR A 102 10.90 22.38 -0.26
N TYR A 103 9.99 21.69 0.44
CA TYR A 103 9.44 22.17 1.70
C TYR A 103 10.54 22.37 2.76
N ASP A 104 11.49 21.45 2.82
CA ASP A 104 12.61 21.48 3.76
C ASP A 104 13.61 22.60 3.44
N LYS A 105 13.75 22.95 2.16
CA LYS A 105 14.54 24.10 1.68
C LYS A 105 13.85 25.45 1.80
N GLY A 106 12.64 25.51 2.37
CA GLY A 106 11.97 26.76 2.70
C GLY A 106 10.70 27.07 1.89
N MET A 107 10.28 26.20 0.96
CA MET A 107 8.99 26.35 0.28
C MET A 107 7.86 26.32 1.31
N ARG A 108 6.89 27.24 1.19
CA ARG A 108 5.74 27.31 2.10
C ARG A 108 4.44 27.27 1.33
N VAL A 109 3.39 26.89 2.04
CA VAL A 109 2.03 26.70 1.53
C VAL A 109 1.07 27.54 2.38
N PRO A 110 0.04 28.16 1.80
CA PRO A 110 -1.01 28.83 2.56
C PRO A 110 -1.51 27.97 3.73
N ASP A 111 -1.75 28.60 4.89
CA ASP A 111 -1.93 27.89 6.16
C ASP A 111 -3.17 26.98 6.19
N ASP A 112 -4.19 27.29 5.38
CA ASP A 112 -5.44 26.55 5.21
C ASP A 112 -5.31 25.25 4.40
N VAL A 113 -4.22 25.07 3.64
CA VAL A 113 -4.01 23.87 2.83
C VAL A 113 -3.49 22.74 3.69
N THR A 114 -4.15 21.58 3.64
CA THR A 114 -3.68 20.35 4.29
C THR A 114 -2.40 19.86 3.63
N LEU A 115 -1.36 19.68 4.45
CA LEU A 115 -0.12 19.06 3.98
C LEU A 115 -0.25 17.54 4.11
N LEU A 116 -0.36 16.85 2.96
CA LEU A 116 -0.40 15.39 2.92
C LEU A 116 1.04 14.87 2.92
N LEU A 117 1.47 14.39 4.09
CA LEU A 117 2.75 13.72 4.29
C LEU A 117 2.64 12.29 3.76
N CYS A 118 3.77 11.70 3.41
CA CYS A 118 3.79 10.39 2.77
C CYS A 118 4.72 9.43 3.50
N ASP A 119 4.42 8.15 3.41
CA ASP A 119 5.39 7.11 3.69
C ASP A 119 6.47 7.01 2.60
N ASP A 120 7.39 6.07 2.78
CA ASP A 120 8.46 5.74 1.85
C ASP A 120 8.03 4.79 0.73
N ASN A 121 6.71 4.58 0.57
CA ASN A 121 6.08 3.55 -0.26
C ASN A 121 6.26 2.12 0.26
N TRP A 122 6.73 1.94 1.49
CA TRP A 122 6.93 0.63 2.14
C TRP A 122 6.33 0.61 3.55
N GLY A 123 5.40 1.53 3.83
CA GLY A 123 4.75 1.65 5.13
C GLY A 123 5.66 2.22 6.22
N ASN A 124 6.65 3.06 5.89
CA ASN A 124 7.39 3.84 6.88
C ASN A 124 7.17 5.33 6.64
N ILE A 125 6.47 6.01 7.56
CA ILE A 125 6.18 7.45 7.47
C ILE A 125 7.50 8.23 7.46
N ARG A 126 7.75 8.99 6.39
CA ARG A 126 9.02 9.69 6.19
C ARG A 126 9.19 10.90 7.10
N LYS A 127 8.08 11.55 7.42
CA LYS A 127 8.05 12.83 8.11
C LYS A 127 6.75 13.03 8.85
N LEU A 128 6.86 13.63 10.04
CA LEU A 128 5.74 14.11 10.84
C LEU A 128 6.05 15.55 11.30
N PRO A 129 5.03 16.37 11.60
CA PRO A 129 5.24 17.69 12.23
C PRO A 129 5.92 17.54 13.60
N LYS A 130 6.55 18.59 14.15
CA LYS A 130 7.17 18.43 15.48
C LYS A 130 6.09 18.38 16.57
N LEU A 131 6.31 17.53 17.57
CA LEU A 131 5.47 17.51 18.77
C LEU A 131 5.47 18.88 19.45
N GLY A 132 4.27 19.39 19.75
CA GLY A 132 4.08 20.71 20.37
C GLY A 132 4.27 21.91 19.43
N GLU A 133 4.54 21.70 18.14
CA GLU A 133 4.58 22.79 17.17
C GLU A 133 3.19 23.42 16.98
N LYS A 134 3.17 24.72 16.64
CA LYS A 134 1.92 25.41 16.34
C LYS A 134 1.22 24.69 15.19
N LYS A 135 -0.01 24.23 15.45
CA LYS A 135 -0.85 23.60 14.44
C LYS A 135 -1.19 24.59 13.33
N ARG A 136 -1.02 24.14 12.09
CA ARG A 136 -1.52 24.84 10.88
C ARG A 136 -3.03 24.73 10.81
N ALA A 137 -3.71 25.74 10.27
CA ALA A 137 -5.17 25.71 10.10
C ALA A 137 -5.64 24.53 9.23
N GLY A 138 -4.92 24.20 8.16
CA GLY A 138 -5.21 23.08 7.27
C GLY A 138 -4.77 21.71 7.80
N GLY A 139 -4.05 21.65 8.91
CA GLY A 139 -3.54 20.41 9.49
C GLY A 139 -2.59 19.61 8.58
N TYR A 140 -2.41 18.34 8.93
CA TYR A 140 -1.58 17.38 8.19
C TYR A 140 -2.36 16.08 7.95
N GLY A 141 -2.10 15.45 6.82
CA GLY A 141 -2.60 14.11 6.49
C GLY A 141 -1.48 13.13 6.21
N ILE A 142 -1.85 11.86 6.00
CA ILE A 142 -0.94 10.75 5.66
C ILE A 142 -1.43 10.04 4.40
N TYR A 143 -0.52 9.86 3.45
CA TYR A 143 -0.62 8.89 2.37
C TYR A 143 0.28 7.69 2.67
N TYR A 144 -0.33 6.52 2.82
CA TYR A 144 0.31 5.26 3.23
C TYR A 144 0.22 4.21 2.10
N HIS A 145 1.05 3.17 2.10
CA HIS A 145 1.01 2.12 1.08
C HIS A 145 0.82 0.71 1.65
N PHE A 146 -0.12 -0.04 1.07
CA PHE A 146 -0.23 -1.50 1.14
C PHE A 146 0.16 -2.20 -0.16
N ASP A 147 0.28 -1.44 -1.26
CA ASP A 147 0.70 -1.87 -2.60
C ASP A 147 1.63 -0.82 -3.21
N TYR A 148 2.59 -1.23 -4.05
CA TYR A 148 3.44 -0.26 -4.75
C TYR A 148 4.04 -0.77 -6.06
N VAL A 149 4.09 0.16 -7.03
CA VAL A 149 4.85 0.05 -8.28
C VAL A 149 6.04 1.02 -8.22
N GLY A 150 7.25 0.47 -8.13
CA GLY A 150 8.48 1.26 -8.09
C GLY A 150 9.65 0.54 -7.42
N GLY A 151 10.70 1.29 -7.10
CA GLY A 151 11.92 0.76 -6.50
C GLY A 151 11.79 0.36 -5.02
N PRO A 152 12.65 -0.55 -4.52
CA PRO A 152 13.65 -1.33 -5.28
C PRO A 152 13.03 -2.44 -6.16
N ARG A 153 11.79 -2.83 -5.90
CA ARG A 153 10.98 -3.73 -6.72
C ARG A 153 9.51 -3.55 -6.34
N ASN A 154 8.62 -3.75 -7.29
CA ASN A 154 7.18 -3.73 -7.03
C ASN A 154 6.79 -4.78 -5.98
N TYR A 155 5.72 -4.52 -5.24
CA TYR A 155 4.99 -5.53 -4.49
C TYR A 155 3.50 -5.33 -4.76
N LYS A 156 2.91 -6.29 -5.48
CA LYS A 156 1.59 -6.18 -6.13
C LYS A 156 0.66 -7.35 -5.88
N TRP A 157 1.20 -8.48 -5.41
CA TRP A 157 0.51 -9.76 -5.57
C TRP A 157 -0.50 -10.06 -4.47
N ILE A 158 -0.04 -10.08 -3.21
CA ILE A 158 -0.85 -10.49 -2.05
C ILE A 158 -0.56 -9.58 -0.85
N ASN A 159 -1.39 -9.66 0.20
CA ASN A 159 -1.14 -8.90 1.42
C ASN A 159 0.21 -9.28 2.06
N THR A 160 1.01 -8.24 2.30
CA THR A 160 2.34 -8.33 2.93
C THR A 160 2.51 -7.33 4.08
N ASN A 161 1.39 -6.88 4.64
CA ASN A 161 1.30 -5.76 5.58
C ASN A 161 0.75 -6.23 6.92
N PRO A 162 1.61 -6.61 7.89
CA PRO A 162 1.15 -6.96 9.23
C PRO A 162 0.55 -5.73 9.91
N ILE A 163 -0.66 -5.85 10.46
CA ILE A 163 -1.37 -4.71 11.06
C ILE A 163 -0.63 -4.10 12.26
N SER A 164 0.27 -4.83 12.90
CA SER A 164 1.12 -4.27 13.97
C SER A 164 2.07 -3.19 13.46
N LYS A 165 2.59 -3.33 12.23
CA LYS A 165 3.39 -2.28 11.57
C LYS A 165 2.51 -1.07 11.23
N THR A 166 1.34 -1.31 10.66
CA THR A 166 0.38 -0.25 10.35
C THR A 166 -0.04 0.51 11.61
N TRP A 167 -0.35 -0.22 12.69
CA TRP A 167 -0.70 0.36 13.98
C TRP A 167 0.40 1.30 14.48
N GLU A 168 1.65 0.82 14.53
CA GLU A 168 2.76 1.60 15.09
C GLU A 168 3.00 2.90 14.32
N GLN A 169 3.01 2.84 12.98
CA GLN A 169 3.20 4.01 12.12
C GLN A 169 2.03 4.99 12.21
N MET A 170 0.80 4.49 12.11
CA MET A 170 -0.38 5.35 12.15
C MET A 170 -0.65 5.90 13.55
N HIS A 171 -0.24 5.19 14.61
CA HIS A 171 -0.23 5.71 15.96
C HIS A 171 0.70 6.92 16.08
N LEU A 172 1.93 6.84 15.58
CA LEU A 172 2.83 7.99 15.51
C LEU A 172 2.21 9.15 14.75
N ALA A 173 1.58 8.90 13.59
CA ALA A 173 0.89 9.96 12.84
C ALA A 173 -0.19 10.67 13.68
N ASN A 174 -1.01 9.90 14.39
CA ASN A 174 -2.05 10.45 15.25
C ASN A 174 -1.47 11.28 16.41
N GLU A 175 -0.48 10.74 17.13
CA GLU A 175 0.15 11.43 18.27
C GLU A 175 0.85 12.73 17.85
N TYR A 176 1.38 12.76 16.63
CA TYR A 176 2.01 13.95 16.05
C TYR A 176 0.98 14.91 15.42
N GLY A 177 -0.32 14.59 15.46
CA GLY A 177 -1.39 15.45 14.97
C GLY A 177 -1.51 15.51 13.46
N ALA A 178 -1.01 14.50 12.74
CA ALA A 178 -1.27 14.30 11.33
C ALA A 178 -2.54 13.47 11.13
N ASN A 179 -3.69 14.05 11.50
CA ASN A 179 -4.98 13.36 11.59
C ASN A 179 -6.11 14.05 10.80
N GLN A 180 -5.77 14.90 9.82
CA GLN A 180 -6.75 15.59 8.99
C GLN A 180 -7.30 14.71 7.86
N VAL A 181 -6.43 13.94 7.20
CA VAL A 181 -6.76 13.04 6.09
C VAL A 181 -5.84 11.84 6.15
N TRP A 182 -6.37 10.62 6.21
CA TRP A 182 -5.61 9.39 6.03
C TRP A 182 -6.11 8.67 4.78
N ILE A 183 -5.19 8.37 3.87
CA ILE A 183 -5.45 7.65 2.63
C ILE A 183 -4.39 6.58 2.46
N VAL A 184 -4.79 5.39 2.02
CA VAL A 184 -3.88 4.26 1.81
C VAL A 184 -4.00 3.75 0.37
N ASN A 185 -2.87 3.51 -0.27
CA ASN A 185 -2.81 2.80 -1.55
C ASN A 185 -3.06 1.32 -1.32
N VAL A 186 -4.13 0.79 -1.91
CA VAL A 186 -4.59 -0.59 -1.75
C VAL A 186 -4.35 -1.46 -2.98
N GLY A 187 -3.67 -0.94 -4.00
CA GLY A 187 -3.50 -1.62 -5.28
C GLY A 187 -4.86 -1.92 -5.91
N ASP A 188 -5.09 -3.19 -6.18
CA ASP A 188 -6.32 -3.71 -6.80
C ASP A 188 -7.48 -3.91 -5.80
N LEU A 189 -7.39 -3.33 -4.59
CA LEU A 189 -8.28 -3.50 -3.43
C LEU A 189 -8.19 -4.90 -2.81
N LYS A 190 -8.44 -5.94 -3.59
CA LYS A 190 -8.22 -7.32 -3.19
C LYS A 190 -6.74 -7.68 -3.45
N PRO A 191 -6.07 -8.46 -2.58
CA PRO A 191 -6.55 -9.11 -1.36
C PRO A 191 -6.12 -8.34 -0.08
N MET A 192 -6.45 -7.04 0.02
CA MET A 192 -6.07 -6.17 1.14
C MET A 192 -7.22 -5.91 2.13
N GLU A 193 -8.27 -6.72 2.11
CA GLU A 193 -9.51 -6.51 2.87
C GLU A 193 -9.25 -6.35 4.38
N PHE A 194 -8.41 -7.23 4.95
CA PHE A 194 -8.04 -7.20 6.36
C PHE A 194 -7.27 -5.93 6.75
N PRO A 195 -6.11 -5.59 6.13
CA PRO A 195 -5.38 -4.37 6.48
C PRO A 195 -6.15 -3.09 6.13
N ILE A 196 -7.01 -3.09 5.11
CA ILE A 196 -7.93 -1.96 4.83
C ILE A 196 -8.91 -1.76 5.98
N SER A 197 -9.57 -2.84 6.43
CA SER A 197 -10.51 -2.78 7.55
C SER A 197 -9.83 -2.20 8.78
N PHE A 198 -8.64 -2.71 9.10
CA PHE A 198 -7.84 -2.21 10.22
C PHE A 198 -7.49 -0.73 10.06
N PHE A 199 -7.01 -0.30 8.88
CA PHE A 199 -6.62 1.08 8.63
C PHE A 199 -7.79 2.04 8.84
N LEU A 200 -8.97 1.71 8.33
CA LEU A 200 -10.17 2.53 8.44
C LEU A 200 -10.76 2.54 9.85
N ASP A 201 -10.83 1.39 10.52
CA ASP A 201 -11.30 1.29 11.91
C ASP A 201 -10.36 2.05 12.87
N TYR A 202 -9.05 1.96 12.63
CA TYR A 202 -8.06 2.71 13.39
C TYR A 202 -8.16 4.21 13.11
N ALA A 203 -8.33 4.63 11.86
CA ALA A 203 -8.55 6.03 11.48
C ALA A 203 -9.76 6.64 12.18
N TRP A 204 -10.84 5.85 12.34
CA TRP A 204 -12.06 6.29 13.01
C TRP A 204 -11.84 6.62 14.49
N ASN A 205 -11.12 5.77 15.22
CA ASN A 205 -10.82 6.01 16.62
C ASN A 205 -9.53 5.32 17.10
N PRO A 206 -8.36 5.99 16.96
CA PRO A 206 -7.07 5.43 17.37
C PRO A 206 -7.00 5.04 18.85
N LYS A 207 -7.81 5.68 19.72
CA LYS A 207 -7.81 5.42 21.16
C LYS A 207 -8.48 4.10 21.55
N LYS A 208 -9.26 3.49 20.64
CA LYS A 208 -9.96 2.22 20.92
C LYS A 208 -9.09 0.99 20.71
N ILE A 209 -8.03 1.11 19.93
CA ILE A 209 -7.17 -0.02 19.55
C ILE A 209 -5.78 0.27 20.09
N GLY A 210 -5.49 -0.19 21.30
CA GLY A 210 -4.17 -0.14 21.90
C GLY A 210 -3.20 -1.15 21.27
N ALA A 211 -1.90 -1.01 21.57
CA ALA A 211 -0.87 -1.94 21.09
C ALA A 211 -1.13 -3.40 21.52
N ASP A 212 -1.72 -3.57 22.71
CA ASP A 212 -2.11 -4.84 23.30
C ASP A 212 -3.43 -5.40 22.72
N GLN A 213 -4.17 -4.60 21.96
CA GLN A 213 -5.47 -4.97 21.37
C GLN A 213 -5.36 -5.40 19.90
N ILE A 214 -4.16 -5.42 19.32
CA ILE A 214 -3.97 -5.77 17.89
C ILE A 214 -4.47 -7.18 17.59
N GLN A 215 -4.13 -8.16 18.42
CA GLN A 215 -4.62 -9.53 18.23
C GLN A 215 -6.13 -9.63 18.45
N GLN A 216 -6.67 -8.94 19.47
CA GLN A 216 -8.11 -8.90 19.72
C GLN A 216 -8.87 -8.33 18.51
N TYR A 217 -8.34 -7.29 17.87
CA TYR A 217 -8.92 -6.75 16.63
C TYR A 217 -8.97 -7.82 15.53
N THR A 218 -7.90 -8.59 15.33
CA THR A 218 -7.89 -9.69 14.35
C THR A 218 -8.95 -10.75 14.67
N GLU A 219 -9.09 -11.13 15.95
CA GLU A 219 -10.12 -12.07 16.42
C GLU A 219 -11.53 -11.54 16.18
N ASP A 220 -11.79 -10.28 16.52
CA ASP A 220 -13.08 -9.63 16.30
C ASP A 220 -13.41 -9.51 14.81
N TRP A 221 -12.42 -9.21 13.97
CA TRP A 221 -12.59 -9.15 12.52
C TRP A 221 -12.93 -10.52 11.95
N ALA A 222 -12.23 -11.57 12.37
CA ALA A 222 -12.49 -12.95 11.95
C ALA A 222 -13.88 -13.42 12.42
N ALA A 223 -14.28 -13.09 13.64
CA ALA A 223 -15.60 -13.42 14.17
C ALA A 223 -16.74 -12.74 13.39
N LYS A 224 -16.52 -11.53 12.88
CA LYS A 224 -17.49 -10.85 12.01
C LYS A 224 -17.68 -11.56 10.66
N GLN A 225 -16.64 -12.21 10.14
CA GLN A 225 -16.72 -12.89 8.83
C GLN A 225 -17.21 -14.35 8.94
N PHE A 226 -16.77 -15.08 9.98
CA PHE A 226 -16.92 -16.55 10.08
C PHE A 226 -17.60 -17.00 11.38
N GLY A 227 -18.12 -16.07 12.19
CA GLY A 227 -18.66 -16.37 13.51
C GLY A 227 -17.58 -16.69 14.57
N PRO A 228 -18.00 -16.84 15.84
CA PRO A 228 -17.05 -16.90 16.96
C PRO A 228 -16.35 -18.26 17.14
N GLU A 229 -16.87 -19.35 16.58
CA GLU A 229 -16.41 -20.72 16.85
C GLU A 229 -14.93 -20.94 16.50
N HIS A 230 -14.52 -20.43 15.34
CA HIS A 230 -13.15 -20.57 14.83
C HIS A 230 -12.38 -19.25 14.73
N ALA A 231 -12.97 -18.13 15.17
CA ALA A 231 -12.43 -16.78 14.99
C ALA A 231 -10.98 -16.64 15.45
N LYS A 232 -10.62 -17.21 16.61
CA LYS A 232 -9.26 -17.18 17.13
C LYS A 232 -8.26 -17.93 16.26
N GLU A 233 -8.64 -19.11 15.77
CA GLU A 233 -7.77 -19.91 14.91
C GLU A 233 -7.52 -19.23 13.56
N ILE A 234 -8.56 -18.61 13.00
CA ILE A 234 -8.49 -17.80 11.77
C ILE A 234 -7.62 -16.56 11.99
N ALA A 235 -7.81 -15.86 13.11
CA ALA A 235 -7.04 -14.67 13.43
C ALA A 235 -5.55 -14.98 13.59
N ASP A 236 -5.19 -16.07 14.25
CA ASP A 236 -3.81 -16.54 14.33
C ASP A 236 -3.22 -16.77 12.93
N ILE A 237 -3.98 -17.40 12.03
CA ILE A 237 -3.53 -17.66 10.66
C ILE A 237 -3.26 -16.34 9.92
N ILE A 238 -4.19 -15.39 10.02
CA ILE A 238 -4.08 -14.07 9.38
C ILE A 238 -2.87 -13.29 9.90
N SER A 239 -2.71 -13.25 11.22
CA SER A 239 -1.58 -12.62 11.91
C SER A 239 -0.25 -13.23 11.50
N GLU A 240 -0.17 -14.57 11.42
CA GLU A 240 1.05 -15.30 11.06
C GLU A 240 1.46 -15.12 9.60
N TYR A 241 0.57 -15.32 8.63
CA TYR A 241 0.95 -15.18 7.22
C TYR A 241 1.35 -13.73 6.93
N SER A 242 0.63 -12.75 7.49
CA SER A 242 0.93 -11.32 7.28
C SER A 242 2.30 -10.97 7.86
N LYS A 243 2.64 -11.51 9.04
CA LYS A 243 3.98 -11.38 9.65
C LYS A 243 5.04 -12.02 8.77
N TYR A 244 4.80 -13.23 8.25
CA TYR A 244 5.78 -13.93 7.45
C TYR A 244 6.03 -13.22 6.11
N ASN A 245 4.97 -12.77 5.44
CA ASN A 245 5.07 -11.96 4.22
C ASN A 245 5.73 -10.59 4.46
N GLY A 246 5.63 -10.07 5.69
CA GLY A 246 6.32 -8.85 6.12
C GLY A 246 7.85 -8.99 6.21
N ARG A 247 8.39 -10.23 6.35
CA ARG A 247 9.85 -10.48 6.40
C ARG A 247 10.52 -10.14 5.07
N ARG A 248 9.91 -10.60 3.98
CA ARG A 248 10.35 -10.38 2.60
C ARG A 248 9.13 -10.47 1.69
N LYS A 249 8.90 -9.42 0.88
CA LYS A 249 7.81 -9.42 -0.11
C LYS A 249 8.04 -10.57 -1.11
N PRO A 250 6.98 -11.29 -1.55
CA PRO A 250 7.09 -12.40 -2.50
C PRO A 250 7.93 -12.09 -3.75
N GLU A 251 7.77 -10.91 -4.33
CA GLU A 251 8.48 -10.49 -5.54
C GLU A 251 9.98 -10.27 -5.30
N LEU A 252 10.38 -10.04 -4.06
CA LEU A 252 11.77 -9.85 -3.62
C LEU A 252 12.41 -11.14 -3.06
N LEU A 253 11.63 -12.21 -2.94
CA LEU A 253 12.11 -13.51 -2.51
C LEU A 253 12.90 -14.19 -3.64
N ASP A 254 13.99 -14.83 -3.29
CA ASP A 254 14.79 -15.64 -4.19
C ASP A 254 15.51 -16.76 -3.42
N GLN A 255 16.26 -17.59 -4.15
CA GLN A 255 17.00 -18.71 -3.56
C GLN A 255 18.17 -18.30 -2.63
N ASN A 256 18.49 -17.00 -2.54
CA ASN A 256 19.55 -16.46 -1.69
C ASN A 256 19.01 -15.68 -0.49
N THR A 257 17.69 -15.58 -0.34
CA THR A 257 17.06 -14.72 0.67
C THR A 257 17.32 -15.20 2.09
N TYR A 258 17.25 -16.51 2.33
CA TYR A 258 17.51 -17.13 3.62
C TYR A 258 18.71 -18.07 3.54
N SER A 259 19.40 -18.27 4.66
CA SER A 259 20.55 -19.16 4.72
C SER A 259 20.13 -20.63 4.66
N LEU A 260 20.74 -21.37 3.73
CA LEU A 260 20.61 -22.82 3.67
C LEU A 260 21.54 -23.54 4.68
N THR A 261 22.68 -22.94 5.01
CA THR A 261 23.75 -23.60 5.77
C THR A 261 23.89 -23.11 7.21
N ASN A 262 23.33 -21.95 7.54
CA ASN A 262 23.43 -21.38 8.87
C ASN A 262 22.07 -21.52 9.58
N TYR A 263 22.11 -22.06 10.80
CA TYR A 263 20.96 -22.10 11.73
C TYR A 263 19.69 -22.80 11.21
N ASN A 264 19.80 -23.59 10.14
CA ASN A 264 18.66 -24.18 9.42
C ASN A 264 17.59 -23.13 9.06
N GLU A 265 18.02 -21.90 8.75
CA GLU A 265 17.11 -20.74 8.62
C GLU A 265 16.06 -20.97 7.53
N PHE A 266 16.47 -21.29 6.31
CA PHE A 266 15.53 -21.45 5.19
C PHE A 266 14.58 -22.65 5.43
N GLU A 267 15.10 -23.77 5.94
CA GLU A 267 14.29 -24.94 6.28
C GLU A 267 13.24 -24.60 7.34
N LYS A 268 13.62 -23.84 8.38
CA LYS A 268 12.69 -23.40 9.42
C LYS A 268 11.62 -22.48 8.85
N VAL A 269 11.98 -21.52 7.99
CA VAL A 269 11.00 -20.62 7.35
C VAL A 269 9.99 -21.42 6.52
N VAL A 270 10.44 -22.38 5.71
CA VAL A 270 9.54 -23.25 4.94
C VAL A 270 8.68 -24.14 5.83
N SER A 271 9.26 -24.69 6.91
CA SER A 271 8.52 -25.48 7.90
C SER A 271 7.42 -24.65 8.55
N ASP A 272 7.71 -23.42 8.98
CA ASP A 272 6.74 -22.51 9.60
C ASP A 272 5.56 -22.25 8.63
N TYR A 273 5.84 -21.94 7.36
CA TYR A 273 4.82 -21.77 6.34
C TYR A 273 3.99 -23.03 6.08
N ASN A 274 4.63 -24.20 6.01
CA ASN A 274 3.94 -25.47 5.74
C ASN A 274 3.08 -25.94 6.92
N GLN A 275 3.49 -25.65 8.15
CA GLN A 275 2.66 -25.86 9.34
C GLN A 275 1.43 -24.95 9.30
N LEU A 276 1.63 -23.67 8.98
CA LEU A 276 0.53 -22.71 8.82
C LEU A 276 -0.45 -23.13 7.70
N LYS A 277 0.09 -23.59 6.56
CA LYS A 277 -0.68 -24.16 5.45
C LYS A 277 -1.56 -25.31 5.90
N THR A 278 -0.98 -26.28 6.60
CA THR A 278 -1.71 -27.44 7.13
C THR A 278 -2.81 -27.02 8.11
N LYS A 279 -2.54 -26.06 8.99
CA LYS A 279 -3.54 -25.49 9.91
C LYS A 279 -4.71 -24.86 9.13
N ALA A 280 -4.40 -24.05 8.12
CA ALA A 280 -5.41 -23.37 7.30
C ALA A 280 -6.26 -24.35 6.47
N GLU A 281 -5.67 -25.39 5.88
CA GLU A 281 -6.38 -26.44 5.13
C GLU A 281 -7.29 -27.28 6.04
N ASN A 282 -6.78 -27.68 7.21
CA ASN A 282 -7.56 -28.44 8.19
C ASN A 282 -8.75 -27.64 8.73
N LEU A 283 -8.59 -26.33 8.91
CA LEU A 283 -9.68 -25.47 9.34
C LEU A 283 -10.74 -25.28 8.26
N LYS A 284 -10.32 -25.12 6.99
CA LYS A 284 -11.26 -25.05 5.86
C LYS A 284 -12.25 -26.22 5.86
N ALA A 285 -11.76 -27.44 6.13
CA ALA A 285 -12.60 -28.65 6.15
C ALA A 285 -13.67 -28.66 7.25
N LYS A 286 -13.57 -27.79 8.26
CA LYS A 286 -14.52 -27.68 9.37
C LYS A 286 -15.58 -26.58 9.14
N LEU A 287 -15.34 -25.66 8.21
CA LEU A 287 -16.23 -24.52 8.00
C LEU A 287 -17.49 -24.91 7.19
N PRO A 288 -18.63 -24.27 7.47
CA PRO A 288 -19.84 -24.40 6.66
C PRO A 288 -19.60 -24.15 5.17
N ALA A 289 -20.38 -24.83 4.31
CA ALA A 289 -20.24 -24.71 2.86
C ALA A 289 -20.37 -23.25 2.34
N ASN A 290 -21.22 -22.44 2.98
CA ASN A 290 -21.44 -21.04 2.63
C ASN A 290 -20.29 -20.08 3.04
N GLU A 291 -19.32 -20.56 3.81
CA GLU A 291 -18.13 -19.77 4.24
C GLU A 291 -16.86 -20.16 3.47
N GLN A 292 -16.93 -21.24 2.67
CA GLN A 292 -15.76 -21.82 2.00
C GLN A 292 -15.09 -20.84 1.02
N ASP A 293 -15.87 -20.07 0.28
CA ASP A 293 -15.34 -19.12 -0.70
C ASP A 293 -14.64 -17.95 -0.01
N ALA A 294 -15.32 -17.32 0.96
CA ALA A 294 -14.75 -16.23 1.76
C ALA A 294 -13.50 -16.68 2.53
N TYR A 295 -13.51 -17.89 3.09
CA TYR A 295 -12.34 -18.44 3.77
C TYR A 295 -11.19 -18.72 2.82
N TYR A 296 -11.49 -19.25 1.62
CA TYR A 296 -10.45 -19.45 0.62
C TYR A 296 -9.80 -18.12 0.25
N GLU A 297 -10.61 -17.11 -0.04
CA GLU A 297 -10.14 -15.78 -0.44
C GLU A 297 -9.33 -15.07 0.65
N LEU A 298 -9.92 -14.93 1.83
CA LEU A 298 -9.42 -14.06 2.90
C LEU A 298 -8.30 -14.72 3.74
N VAL A 299 -8.23 -16.05 3.72
CA VAL A 299 -7.37 -16.81 4.65
C VAL A 299 -6.50 -17.83 3.92
N LEU A 300 -7.10 -18.78 3.20
CA LEU A 300 -6.34 -19.93 2.71
C LEU A 300 -5.45 -19.59 1.49
N HIS A 301 -5.97 -18.84 0.52
CA HIS A 301 -5.25 -18.45 -0.69
C HIS A 301 -3.89 -17.78 -0.38
N PRO A 302 -3.82 -16.69 0.43
CA PRO A 302 -2.53 -16.07 0.73
C PRO A 302 -1.57 -17.02 1.46
N VAL A 303 -2.08 -17.94 2.29
CA VAL A 303 -1.25 -18.95 2.97
C VAL A 303 -0.69 -19.98 1.98
N LEU A 304 -1.54 -20.54 1.11
CA LEU A 304 -1.14 -21.51 0.09
C LEU A 304 -0.08 -20.92 -0.83
N ALA A 305 -0.35 -19.71 -1.35
CA ALA A 305 0.49 -18.98 -2.28
C ALA A 305 1.86 -18.67 -1.65
N SER A 306 1.89 -18.09 -0.45
CA SER A 306 3.14 -17.78 0.24
C SER A 306 3.95 -19.03 0.62
N ALA A 307 3.29 -20.09 1.09
CA ALA A 307 3.97 -21.33 1.46
C ALA A 307 4.59 -22.00 0.22
N ASN A 308 3.85 -22.09 -0.87
CA ASN A 308 4.30 -22.66 -2.14
C ASN A 308 5.54 -21.92 -2.68
N LEU A 309 5.49 -20.58 -2.71
CA LEU A 309 6.60 -19.78 -3.24
C LEU A 309 7.87 -19.90 -2.38
N ASN A 310 7.75 -19.90 -1.04
CA ASN A 310 8.89 -20.09 -0.16
C ASN A 310 9.51 -21.48 -0.32
N GLU A 311 8.70 -22.53 -0.44
CA GLU A 311 9.20 -23.89 -0.69
C GLU A 311 9.88 -23.99 -2.06
N MET A 312 9.34 -23.33 -3.09
CA MET A 312 9.93 -23.31 -4.43
C MET A 312 11.34 -22.73 -4.40
N TYR A 313 11.53 -21.58 -3.75
CA TYR A 313 12.86 -20.97 -3.66
C TYR A 313 13.81 -21.73 -2.72
N PHE A 314 13.30 -22.43 -1.71
CA PHE A 314 14.10 -23.33 -0.88
C PHE A 314 14.64 -24.51 -1.67
N GLU A 315 13.81 -25.17 -2.48
CA GLU A 315 14.25 -26.26 -3.34
C GLU A 315 15.18 -25.74 -4.46
N ALA A 316 14.98 -24.52 -4.95
CA ALA A 316 15.93 -23.87 -5.85
C ALA A 316 17.31 -23.62 -5.18
N ALA A 317 17.31 -23.22 -3.90
CA ALA A 317 18.55 -23.04 -3.12
C ALA A 317 19.26 -24.39 -2.90
N LYS A 318 18.50 -25.44 -2.54
CA LYS A 318 19.01 -26.81 -2.39
C LYS A 318 19.57 -27.35 -3.69
N ASN A 319 18.89 -27.16 -4.82
CA ASN A 319 19.39 -27.55 -6.12
C ASN A 319 20.78 -26.94 -6.38
N LYS A 320 20.91 -25.61 -6.23
CA LYS A 320 22.21 -24.93 -6.42
C LYS A 320 23.28 -25.46 -5.48
N TYR A 321 22.94 -25.69 -4.21
CA TYR A 321 23.87 -26.25 -3.23
C TYR A 321 24.31 -27.68 -3.57
N TYR A 322 23.39 -28.56 -3.97
CA TYR A 322 23.74 -29.94 -4.32
C TYR A 322 24.63 -30.03 -5.56
N VAL A 323 24.50 -29.09 -6.49
CA VAL A 323 25.43 -28.94 -7.62
C VAL A 323 26.85 -28.62 -7.13
N THR A 324 27.03 -27.74 -6.15
CA THR A 324 28.39 -27.37 -5.66
C THR A 324 29.12 -28.53 -5.00
N ILE A 325 28.39 -29.41 -4.30
CA ILE A 325 28.93 -30.62 -3.66
C ILE A 325 28.92 -31.85 -4.59
N LYS A 326 28.61 -31.67 -5.89
CA LYS A 326 28.58 -32.73 -6.91
C LYS A 326 27.61 -33.88 -6.60
N ASN A 327 26.52 -33.62 -5.89
CA ASN A 327 25.45 -34.58 -5.64
C ASN A 327 24.34 -34.44 -6.70
N GLY A 328 24.56 -35.05 -7.87
CA GLY A 328 23.65 -34.96 -9.01
C GLY A 328 22.25 -35.53 -8.72
N THR A 329 22.15 -36.63 -7.98
CA THR A 329 20.85 -37.24 -7.62
C THR A 329 19.99 -36.27 -6.80
N ALA A 330 20.57 -35.66 -5.76
CA ALA A 330 19.82 -34.72 -4.92
C ALA A 330 19.52 -33.40 -5.65
N ALA A 331 20.42 -32.94 -6.51
CA ALA A 331 20.20 -31.77 -7.35
C ALA A 331 19.01 -31.98 -8.31
N ASN A 332 18.94 -33.12 -8.99
CA ASN A 332 17.83 -33.45 -9.89
C ASN A 332 16.50 -33.54 -9.15
N ALA A 333 16.47 -34.19 -7.98
CA ALA A 333 15.26 -34.27 -7.16
C ALA A 333 14.76 -32.87 -6.72
N ALA A 334 15.66 -31.97 -6.33
CA ALA A 334 15.31 -30.60 -5.99
C ALA A 334 14.80 -29.82 -7.23
N ALA A 335 15.39 -30.04 -8.41
CA ALA A 335 14.93 -29.42 -9.65
C ALA A 335 13.50 -29.85 -10.03
N ASP A 336 13.16 -31.13 -9.87
CA ASP A 336 11.81 -31.62 -10.17
C ASP A 336 10.78 -31.08 -9.18
N LYS A 337 11.15 -30.90 -7.90
CA LYS A 337 10.30 -30.20 -6.93
C LYS A 337 10.05 -28.75 -7.30
N VAL A 338 11.06 -28.02 -7.78
CA VAL A 338 10.88 -26.63 -8.24
C VAL A 338 9.84 -26.57 -9.36
N LYS A 339 9.90 -27.49 -10.35
CA LYS A 339 8.90 -27.56 -11.42
C LYS A 339 7.49 -27.82 -10.87
N ALA A 340 7.35 -28.79 -9.98
CA ALA A 340 6.06 -29.14 -9.38
C ALA A 340 5.44 -27.97 -8.58
N LEU A 341 6.27 -27.22 -7.85
CA LEU A 341 5.82 -26.05 -7.08
C LEU A 341 5.48 -24.86 -7.99
N TYR A 342 6.20 -24.70 -9.09
CA TYR A 342 5.86 -23.72 -10.13
C TYR A 342 4.50 -24.03 -10.76
N ASP A 343 4.26 -25.29 -11.15
CA ASP A 343 2.96 -25.72 -11.69
C ASP A 343 1.83 -25.57 -10.64
N LYS A 344 2.15 -25.80 -9.36
CA LYS A 344 1.20 -25.63 -8.26
C LYS A 344 0.79 -24.17 -8.05
N ASP A 345 1.70 -23.21 -8.25
CA ASP A 345 1.40 -21.78 -8.17
C ASP A 345 0.32 -21.38 -9.18
N GLN A 346 0.46 -21.86 -10.42
CA GLN A 346 -0.54 -21.66 -11.47
C GLN A 346 -1.89 -22.29 -11.09
N GLN A 347 -1.90 -23.48 -10.49
CA GLN A 347 -3.14 -24.12 -10.05
C GLN A 347 -3.85 -23.34 -8.94
N ILE A 348 -3.10 -22.77 -7.98
CA ILE A 348 -3.65 -21.93 -6.91
C ILE A 348 -4.31 -20.69 -7.52
N SER A 349 -3.63 -20.05 -8.47
CA SER A 349 -4.12 -18.87 -9.19
C SER A 349 -5.34 -19.18 -10.06
N ASN A 350 -5.35 -20.29 -10.81
CA ASN A 350 -6.48 -20.70 -11.63
C ASN A 350 -7.71 -21.03 -10.77
N TYR A 351 -7.51 -21.67 -9.62
CA TYR A 351 -8.63 -21.91 -8.72
C TYR A 351 -9.23 -20.59 -8.23
N TYR A 352 -8.38 -19.62 -7.84
CA TYR A 352 -8.85 -18.31 -7.40
C TYR A 352 -9.62 -17.55 -8.49
N ASN A 353 -9.13 -17.57 -9.74
CA ASN A 353 -9.69 -16.77 -10.83
C ASN A 353 -10.85 -17.45 -11.58
N ASP A 354 -10.79 -18.77 -11.78
CA ASP A 354 -11.66 -19.47 -12.72
C ASP A 354 -12.62 -20.46 -12.04
N THR A 355 -12.51 -20.64 -10.71
CA THR A 355 -13.28 -21.67 -9.99
C THR A 355 -13.98 -21.12 -8.74
N LEU A 356 -13.25 -20.40 -7.89
CA LEU A 356 -13.77 -19.80 -6.67
C LEU A 356 -15.01 -18.96 -7.01
N ALA A 357 -16.10 -19.14 -6.27
CA ALA A 357 -17.34 -18.38 -6.46
C ALA A 357 -17.92 -18.33 -7.90
N ASN A 358 -17.57 -19.30 -8.76
CA ASN A 358 -17.92 -19.40 -10.19
C ASN A 358 -17.14 -18.46 -11.13
N GLY A 359 -15.88 -18.16 -10.79
CA GLY A 359 -15.00 -17.28 -11.56
C GLY A 359 -15.12 -15.83 -11.12
#